data_AF-A0A1G3GFM1-F1
#
_entry.id   AF-A0A1G3GFM1-F1
#
_cell.length_a   1.000
_cell.length_b   1.000
_cell.length_c   1.000
_cell.angle_alpha   90.00
_cell.angle_beta   90.00
_cell.angle_gamma   90.00
#
_symmetry.space_group_name_H-M   'P 1'
#
loop_
_entity.id
_entity.type
_entity.pdbx_description
1 polymer ?
#
loop_
_entity_poly.entity_id
_entity_poly.type
_entity_poly.pdbx_seq_one_letter_code
_entity_poly.pdbx_strand_id
1 'polypeptide(L)'
;MFRAAFALCLLASPVLANEFVQFHSPSGNIHCAISTGEWNNARCDIFEYTPSFRIQPNWCEFDWGGSFSVDLDSRKGEVACVSDTVANEDGLELDYGKTLSLGGFSCTSEKTGMTCTNPAGHGFTIAKARQKIY
;
A
#
# COMPACT_ATOMS: atom_id res chain seq x y z
N MET A 1 -23.11 -58.53 -9.22
CA MET A 1 -22.95 -57.29 -10.00
C MET A 1 -22.35 -56.24 -9.08
N PHE A 2 -21.03 -56.05 -9.10
CA PHE A 2 -20.31 -55.12 -8.20
C PHE A 2 -20.43 -53.69 -8.72
N ARG A 3 -21.09 -52.80 -7.97
CA ARG A 3 -21.08 -51.35 -8.22
C ARG A 3 -19.82 -50.75 -7.59
N ALA A 4 -18.86 -50.35 -8.40
CA ALA A 4 -17.74 -49.52 -7.95
C ALA A 4 -18.25 -48.09 -7.74
N ALA A 5 -18.19 -47.60 -6.49
CA ALA A 5 -18.45 -46.20 -6.18
C ALA A 5 -17.14 -45.41 -6.41
N PHE A 6 -17.10 -44.60 -7.46
CA PHE A 6 -16.03 -43.63 -7.69
C PHE A 6 -16.25 -42.44 -6.74
N ALA A 7 -15.45 -42.34 -5.68
CA ALA A 7 -15.43 -41.17 -4.82
C ALA A 7 -14.67 -40.05 -5.54
N LEU A 8 -15.40 -39.06 -6.05
CA LEU A 8 -14.84 -37.85 -6.64
C LEU A 8 -14.30 -36.96 -5.51
N CYS A 9 -13.01 -37.04 -5.20
CA CYS A 9 -12.35 -36.08 -4.32
C CYS A 9 -12.18 -34.76 -5.08
N LEU A 10 -13.05 -33.78 -4.77
CA LEU A 10 -12.88 -32.39 -5.21
C LEU A 10 -11.65 -31.81 -4.51
N LEU A 11 -10.53 -31.72 -5.22
CA LEU A 11 -9.39 -30.92 -4.82
C LEU A 11 -9.77 -29.45 -4.98
N ALA A 12 -10.20 -28.81 -3.89
CA ALA A 12 -10.34 -27.36 -3.88
C ALA A 12 -8.92 -26.76 -3.93
N SER A 13 -8.52 -26.25 -5.10
CA SER A 13 -7.33 -25.42 -5.19
C SER A 13 -7.54 -24.16 -4.34
N PRO A 14 -6.57 -23.75 -3.51
CA PRO A 14 -6.67 -22.48 -2.81
C PRO A 14 -6.74 -21.37 -3.87
N VAL A 15 -7.86 -20.64 -3.90
CA VAL A 15 -7.91 -19.36 -4.59
C VAL A 15 -7.04 -18.41 -3.78
N LEU A 16 -5.99 -17.87 -4.40
CA LEU A 16 -5.28 -16.72 -3.82
C LEU A 16 -6.25 -15.55 -3.92
N ALA A 17 -6.87 -15.17 -2.81
CA ALA A 17 -7.74 -14.01 -2.76
C ALA A 17 -6.87 -12.75 -2.81
N ASN A 18 -7.23 -11.80 -3.69
CA ASN A 18 -6.66 -10.46 -3.62
C ASN A 18 -7.21 -9.80 -2.35
N GLU A 19 -6.32 -9.40 -1.47
CA GLU A 19 -6.66 -8.65 -0.27
C GLU A 19 -6.43 -7.16 -0.52
N PHE A 20 -7.28 -6.33 0.08
CA PHE A 20 -7.19 -4.89 0.00
C PHE A 20 -7.57 -4.31 1.35
N VAL A 21 -6.63 -3.62 1.99
CA VAL A 21 -6.86 -2.98 3.29
C VAL A 21 -6.55 -1.51 3.17
N GLN A 22 -7.53 -0.67 3.47
CA GLN A 22 -7.37 0.77 3.60
C GLN A 22 -7.25 1.17 5.06
N PHE A 23 -6.36 2.11 5.33
CA PHE A 23 -6.10 2.61 6.67
C PHE A 23 -5.59 4.05 6.59
N HIS A 24 -5.65 4.76 7.70
CA HIS A 24 -5.19 6.15 7.75
C HIS A 24 -4.50 6.45 9.08
N SER A 25 -3.70 7.53 9.08
CA SER A 25 -3.13 8.06 10.31
C SER A 25 -4.23 8.62 11.22
N PRO A 26 -4.02 8.69 12.56
CA PRO A 26 -4.98 9.31 13.48
C PRO A 26 -5.19 10.81 13.23
N SER A 27 -4.27 11.46 12.51
CA SER A 27 -4.45 12.86 12.09
C SER A 27 -5.41 13.05 10.91
N GLY A 28 -5.78 11.97 10.21
CA GLY A 28 -6.51 12.02 8.94
C GLY A 28 -5.70 12.56 7.76
N ASN A 29 -4.44 13.00 7.94
CA ASN A 29 -3.69 13.64 6.86
C ASN A 29 -3.04 12.65 5.86
N ILE A 30 -2.80 11.41 6.30
CA ILE A 30 -2.17 10.37 5.50
C ILE A 30 -3.13 9.18 5.42
N HIS A 31 -3.51 8.81 4.20
CA HIS A 31 -4.31 7.63 3.92
C HIS A 31 -3.49 6.64 3.10
N CYS A 32 -3.70 5.36 3.34
CA CYS A 32 -2.90 4.29 2.75
C CYS A 32 -3.78 3.10 2.36
N ALA A 33 -3.27 2.32 1.43
CA ALA A 33 -3.78 1.00 1.11
C ALA A 33 -2.63 0.01 0.96
N ILE A 34 -2.85 -1.23 1.38
CA ILE A 34 -2.04 -2.38 0.95
C ILE A 34 -2.93 -3.30 0.14
N SER A 35 -2.47 -3.68 -1.04
CA SER A 35 -3.14 -4.64 -1.91
C SER A 35 -2.24 -5.84 -2.21
N THR A 36 -2.85 -7.02 -2.32
CA THR A 36 -2.17 -8.27 -2.70
C THR A 36 -2.78 -8.85 -3.98
N GLY A 37 -2.03 -9.76 -4.62
CA GLY A 37 -2.46 -10.39 -5.86
C GLY A 37 -2.03 -9.58 -7.09
N GLU A 38 -2.99 -9.16 -7.91
CA GLU A 38 -2.72 -8.46 -9.17
C GLU A 38 -2.01 -7.11 -8.96
N TRP A 39 -2.42 -6.37 -7.92
CA TRP A 39 -1.88 -5.05 -7.59
C TRP A 39 -1.08 -5.15 -6.29
N ASN A 40 0.09 -5.78 -6.36
CA ASN A 40 0.86 -6.11 -5.16
C ASN A 40 1.73 -4.93 -4.70
N ASN A 41 1.12 -3.99 -3.97
CA ASN A 41 1.80 -2.78 -3.50
C ASN A 41 1.27 -2.27 -2.15
N ALA A 42 2.10 -1.44 -1.53
CA ALA A 42 1.65 -0.50 -0.50
C ALA A 42 1.70 0.91 -1.07
N ARG A 43 0.60 1.66 -0.96
CA ARG A 43 0.48 3.06 -1.41
C ARG A 43 -0.02 3.94 -0.28
N CYS A 44 0.50 5.16 -0.18
CA CYS A 44 -0.05 6.20 0.67
C CYS A 44 -0.17 7.55 -0.06
N ASP A 45 -1.25 8.26 0.21
CA ASP A 45 -1.50 9.63 -0.21
C ASP A 45 -1.42 10.57 1.01
N ILE A 46 -0.82 11.75 0.83
CA ILE A 46 -0.72 12.81 1.85
C ILE A 46 -1.31 14.11 1.32
N PHE A 47 -2.16 14.77 2.11
CA PHE A 47 -2.94 15.93 1.66
C PHE A 47 -2.34 17.28 2.07
N GLU A 48 -1.95 17.43 3.33
CA GLU A 48 -1.29 18.64 3.84
C GLU A 48 0.20 18.41 4.04
N TYR A 49 1.04 18.96 3.16
CA TYR A 49 2.49 18.79 3.22
C TYR A 49 3.26 19.85 2.43
N THR A 50 4.56 19.94 2.70
CA THR A 50 5.54 20.63 1.86
C THR A 50 6.20 19.60 0.94
N PRO A 51 6.04 19.69 -0.40
CA PRO A 51 6.57 18.69 -1.31
C PRO A 51 8.09 18.68 -1.38
N SER A 52 8.67 17.49 -1.17
CA SER A 52 10.08 17.19 -1.43
C SER A 52 10.34 16.88 -2.90
N PHE A 53 9.34 16.32 -3.59
CA PHE A 53 9.38 16.00 -5.02
C PHE A 53 8.53 17.00 -5.79
N ARG A 54 9.17 18.05 -6.34
CA ARG A 54 8.48 19.22 -6.91
C ARG A 54 8.37 19.23 -8.43
N ILE A 55 9.20 18.44 -9.10
CA ILE A 55 9.24 18.40 -10.55
C ILE A 55 8.42 17.19 -10.99
N GLN A 56 7.24 17.44 -11.52
CA GLN A 56 6.45 16.41 -12.18
C GLN A 56 7.16 15.99 -13.47
N PRO A 57 7.36 14.69 -13.69
CA PRO A 57 8.01 14.20 -14.90
C PRO A 57 7.06 14.28 -16.10
N ASN A 58 7.61 14.48 -17.30
CA ASN A 58 6.84 14.64 -18.54
C ASN A 58 5.97 13.44 -18.92
N TRP A 59 6.26 12.24 -18.38
CA TRP A 59 5.46 11.04 -18.63
C TRP A 59 4.20 10.98 -17.75
N CYS A 60 4.15 11.76 -16.67
CA CYS A 60 3.00 11.77 -15.78
C CYS A 60 1.95 12.76 -16.27
N GLU A 61 0.81 12.24 -16.68
CA GLU A 61 -0.33 13.02 -17.19
C GLU A 61 -1.33 13.41 -16.08
N PHE A 62 -1.16 12.90 -14.86
CA PHE A 62 -2.08 13.08 -13.74
C PHE A 62 -1.41 13.74 -12.51
N ASP A 63 -1.97 13.51 -11.32
CA ASP A 63 -1.48 14.11 -10.08
C ASP A 63 -0.15 13.47 -9.65
N TRP A 64 0.76 14.32 -9.17
CA TRP A 64 2.13 13.95 -8.79
C TRP A 64 2.55 14.65 -7.50
N GLY A 65 3.43 13.98 -6.73
CA GLY A 65 4.11 14.56 -5.57
C GLY A 65 3.45 14.28 -4.22
N GLY A 66 2.18 13.88 -4.21
CA GLY A 66 1.41 13.56 -3.01
C GLY A 66 1.11 12.07 -2.80
N SER A 67 1.40 11.22 -3.79
CA SER A 67 1.17 9.78 -3.73
C SER A 67 2.49 9.02 -3.81
N PHE A 68 2.65 8.03 -2.95
CA PHE A 68 3.89 7.25 -2.81
C PHE A 68 3.56 5.77 -2.74
N SER A 69 4.33 4.95 -3.44
CA SER A 69 4.10 3.50 -3.53
C SER A 69 5.40 2.71 -3.42
N VAL A 70 5.26 1.44 -3.08
CA VAL A 70 6.30 0.42 -3.26
C VAL A 70 5.66 -0.91 -3.62
N ASP A 71 6.14 -1.51 -4.71
CA ASP A 71 5.74 -2.85 -5.13
C ASP A 71 6.56 -3.92 -4.41
N LEU A 72 6.02 -5.14 -4.35
CA LEU A 72 6.60 -6.24 -3.56
C LEU A 72 8.06 -6.53 -3.95
N ASP A 73 8.32 -6.60 -5.26
CA ASP A 73 9.61 -6.98 -5.83
C ASP A 73 10.46 -5.77 -6.28
N SER A 74 10.01 -4.55 -5.99
CA SER A 74 10.76 -3.34 -6.36
C SER A 74 12.01 -3.16 -5.51
N ARG A 75 13.03 -2.55 -6.12
CA ARG A 75 14.30 -2.15 -5.45
C ARG A 75 14.30 -0.69 -4.97
N LYS A 76 13.14 -0.04 -4.95
CA LYS A 76 12.92 1.31 -4.45
C LYS A 76 11.43 1.57 -4.27
N GLY A 77 11.06 2.48 -3.37
CA GLY A 77 9.78 3.17 -3.50
C GLY A 77 9.72 4.11 -4.70
N GLU A 78 8.57 4.74 -4.90
CA GLU A 78 8.38 5.76 -5.92
C GLU A 78 7.38 6.82 -5.50
N VAL A 79 7.39 7.95 -6.21
CA VAL A 79 6.26 8.88 -6.24
C VAL A 79 5.35 8.36 -7.35
N ALA A 80 4.09 8.12 -7.04
CA ALA A 80 3.13 7.60 -8.01
C ALA A 80 2.53 8.76 -8.83
N CYS A 81 2.30 8.50 -10.12
CA CYS A 81 1.45 9.33 -10.97
C CYS A 81 0.04 8.74 -10.94
N VAL A 82 -0.93 9.45 -10.39
CA VAL A 82 -2.23 8.87 -10.03
C VAL A 82 -3.39 9.73 -10.52
N SER A 83 -4.46 9.09 -10.98
CA SER A 83 -5.73 9.74 -11.35
C SER A 83 -6.84 9.50 -10.32
N ASP A 84 -6.53 8.77 -9.24
CA ASP A 84 -7.41 8.40 -8.14
C ASP A 84 -6.72 8.64 -6.79
N THR A 85 -7.43 8.37 -5.69
CA THR A 85 -6.88 8.43 -4.33
C THR A 85 -7.18 7.15 -3.54
N VAL A 86 -6.29 6.80 -2.62
CA VAL A 86 -6.54 5.75 -1.62
C VAL A 86 -7.28 6.27 -0.38
N ALA A 87 -7.63 7.56 -0.32
CA ALA A 87 -8.36 8.14 0.79
C ALA A 87 -9.69 7.44 1.05
N ASN A 88 -9.88 7.07 2.31
CA ASN A 88 -11.09 6.51 2.85
C ASN A 88 -11.13 6.86 4.35
N GLU A 89 -12.07 7.72 4.73
CA GLU A 89 -12.27 8.15 6.12
C GLU A 89 -12.89 7.04 6.99
N ASP A 90 -13.57 6.08 6.37
CA ASP A 90 -14.11 4.87 7.03
C ASP A 90 -13.08 3.73 7.06
N GLY A 91 -11.85 3.98 6.58
CA GLY A 91 -10.74 3.04 6.65
C GLY A 91 -10.30 2.77 8.09
N LEU A 92 -9.44 1.77 8.29
CA LEU A 92 -8.89 1.50 9.62
C LEU A 92 -8.04 2.68 10.10
N GLU A 93 -8.39 3.30 11.21
CA GLU A 93 -7.46 4.21 11.90
C GLU A 93 -6.28 3.39 12.46
N LEU A 94 -5.06 3.66 11.97
CA LEU A 94 -3.84 3.02 12.46
C LEU A 94 -3.17 3.91 13.50
N ASP A 95 -3.44 3.62 14.78
CA ASP A 95 -2.85 4.30 15.93
C ASP A 95 -1.34 4.54 15.79
N TYR A 96 -0.86 5.65 16.35
CA TYR A 96 0.57 5.92 16.40
C TYR A 96 1.34 4.83 17.15
N GLY A 97 2.51 4.46 16.62
CA GLY A 97 3.35 3.36 17.10
C GLY A 97 2.85 1.98 16.68
N LYS A 98 1.85 1.89 15.80
CA LYS A 98 1.34 0.61 15.26
C LYS A 98 1.81 0.38 13.83
N THR A 99 1.95 -0.90 13.52
CA THR A 99 2.29 -1.40 12.19
C THR A 99 1.15 -2.27 11.67
N LEU A 100 0.73 -2.01 10.44
CA LEU A 100 -0.09 -2.90 9.65
C LEU A 100 0.81 -3.69 8.69
N SER A 101 0.66 -5.01 8.66
CA SER A 101 1.38 -5.88 7.74
C SER A 101 0.41 -6.73 6.93
N LEU A 102 0.61 -6.77 5.63
CA LEU A 102 -0.20 -7.55 4.68
C LEU A 102 0.63 -7.85 3.43
N GLY A 103 0.57 -9.08 2.91
CA GLY A 103 1.22 -9.43 1.65
C GLY A 103 2.75 -9.27 1.60
N GLY A 104 3.43 -9.20 2.74
CA GLY A 104 4.88 -8.91 2.83
C GLY A 104 5.22 -7.43 3.00
N PHE A 105 4.24 -6.54 2.88
CA PHE A 105 4.42 -5.12 3.21
C PHE A 105 4.30 -4.89 4.71
N SER A 106 4.93 -3.82 5.18
CA SER A 106 4.74 -3.29 6.53
C SER A 106 4.64 -1.78 6.48
N CYS A 107 3.55 -1.24 7.01
CA CYS A 107 3.30 0.19 7.12
C CYS A 107 3.15 0.60 8.58
N THR A 108 3.99 1.50 9.07
CA THR A 108 4.01 1.96 10.45
C THR A 108 3.59 3.42 10.55
N SER A 109 2.57 3.67 11.38
CA SER A 109 2.05 5.00 11.68
C SER A 109 2.81 5.58 12.86
N GLU A 110 3.48 6.71 12.66
CA GLU A 110 4.19 7.44 13.71
C GLU A 110 3.73 8.89 13.76
N LYS A 111 3.92 9.55 14.91
CA LYS A 111 3.65 11.00 15.02
C LYS A 111 4.49 11.83 14.04
N THR A 112 5.62 11.28 13.62
CA THR A 112 6.55 11.90 12.67
C THR A 112 6.24 11.58 11.21
N GLY A 113 5.28 10.70 10.91
CA GLY A 113 4.92 10.31 9.54
C GLY A 113 4.52 8.84 9.41
N MET A 114 4.21 8.44 8.18
CA MET A 114 3.92 7.05 7.81
C MET A 114 5.12 6.46 7.07
N THR A 115 5.53 5.25 7.43
CA THR A 115 6.61 4.52 6.74
C THR A 115 6.10 3.19 6.23
N CYS A 116 6.22 2.94 4.92
CA CYS A 116 5.85 1.67 4.30
C CYS A 116 7.07 1.03 3.64
N THR A 117 7.24 -0.28 3.82
CA THR A 117 8.34 -1.06 3.24
C THR A 117 7.88 -2.39 2.67
N ASN A 118 8.56 -2.85 1.62
CA ASN A 118 8.50 -4.22 1.13
C ASN A 118 9.48 -5.15 1.88
N PRO A 119 9.48 -6.47 1.64
CA PRO A 119 10.36 -7.42 2.33
C PRO A 119 11.86 -7.17 2.14
N ALA A 120 12.25 -6.54 1.03
CA ALA A 120 13.63 -6.18 0.74
C ALA A 120 14.09 -4.91 1.47
N GLY A 121 13.20 -4.25 2.21
CA GLY A 121 13.49 -3.03 2.97
C GLY A 121 13.42 -1.75 2.14
N HIS A 122 12.92 -1.81 0.90
CA HIS A 122 12.67 -0.65 0.07
C HIS A 122 11.29 -0.07 0.37
N GLY A 123 11.11 1.22 0.13
CA GLY A 123 9.83 1.88 0.28
C GLY A 123 9.95 3.38 0.48
N PHE A 124 9.16 3.90 1.41
CA PHE A 124 9.06 5.33 1.62
C PHE A 124 8.69 5.69 3.05
N THR A 125 9.07 6.92 3.43
CA THR A 125 8.55 7.61 4.62
C THR A 125 7.98 8.94 4.18
N ILE A 126 6.73 9.22 4.56
CA ILE A 126 6.05 10.48 4.25
C ILE A 126 5.56 11.19 5.51
N ALA A 127 5.75 12.50 5.54
CA ALA A 127 5.34 13.38 6.62
C ALA A 127 5.04 14.78 6.07
N LYS A 128 4.38 15.65 6.86
CA LYS A 128 4.07 17.03 6.44
C LYS A 128 5.32 17.80 5.98
N ALA A 129 6.45 17.63 6.67
CA ALA A 129 7.66 18.40 6.41
C ALA A 129 8.56 17.79 5.33
N ARG A 130 8.54 16.46 5.15
CA ARG A 130 9.47 15.77 4.25
C ARG A 130 8.95 14.41 3.82
N GLN A 131 9.27 14.04 2.59
CA GLN A 131 9.04 12.72 2.02
C GLN A 131 10.39 12.12 1.59
N LYS A 132 10.56 10.81 1.76
CA LYS A 132 11.77 10.07 1.40
C LYS A 132 11.37 8.76 0.72
N ILE A 133 12.17 8.36 -0.25
CA ILE A 133 12.09 7.09 -0.96
C ILE A 133 13.43 6.38 -0.81
N TYR A 134 13.42 5.06 -0.68
CA TYR A 134 14.61 4.21 -0.59
C TYR A 134 14.33 2.79 -1.10
#